data_AF-A0AAE0GMH6-F1
#
_entry.id   AF-A0AAE0GMH6-F1
#
_cell.length_a   1.000
_cell.length_b   1.000
_cell.length_c   1.000
_cell.angle_alpha   90.00
_cell.angle_beta   90.00
_cell.angle_gamma   90.00
#
_symmetry.space_group_name_H-M   'P 1'
#
loop_
_entity.id
_entity.type
_entity.pdbx_description
1 polymer ?
#
loop_
_entity_poly.entity_id
_entity_poly.type
_entity_poly.pdbx_seq_one_letter_code
_entity_poly.pdbx_strand_id
1 'polypeptide(L)'
;MLMPKETSTNAVWMRDMSEDILERIAASLSPPSAFFLVSTSKKLFWSPSPKGPREHPLGVTIVQSALRRQLEVVLKAVTSRGDIRRPFTVHDLFPENLVPGNNEENPQVLLSGSLAVQSVLGLSGEDEKWKDADVDIFCTWKAAPFVRQRLMELCGLICSGVDNTYRQDSRDLNGEFEHSALSVIHHVESYNSRPTKGNTDEAAEYYSDLDLEYNSDEYYAQTIKWGAKVLISTGQRHMAGKPGGSAGGTFAYDWVLRRGSFVQLIVGFHDVIDARELLESFDLEICKSSFDGRVFRVPSPGNSFAGHTAVIPVRHNLIDDFMRNVTKFAPKVEYVDFYNEAMSKVLGNMNKSSWAGVGATPYKDTGKEADLMSFPIYDKYVDFQCRYIFITKLIKRMKKYAERGVKIDDPPHGALDWVVAEYDICC
;
A
#
# COMPACT_ATOMS: atom_id res chain seq x y z
N MET A 1 29.59 -64.98 -26.69
CA MET A 1 29.66 -63.50 -26.59
C MET A 1 28.24 -62.97 -26.73
N LEU A 2 27.55 -62.83 -25.59
CA LEU A 2 26.20 -62.27 -25.53
C LEU A 2 26.34 -60.75 -25.61
N MET A 3 25.85 -60.14 -26.69
CA MET A 3 25.70 -58.68 -26.76
C MET A 3 24.66 -58.26 -25.72
N PRO A 4 24.94 -57.22 -24.90
CA PRO A 4 23.93 -56.67 -24.00
C PRO A 4 22.77 -56.13 -24.86
N LYS A 5 21.55 -56.59 -24.60
CA LYS A 5 20.35 -55.90 -25.07
C LYS A 5 20.35 -54.52 -24.41
N GLU A 6 20.56 -53.48 -25.20
CA GLU A 6 20.26 -52.11 -24.79
C GLU A 6 18.79 -52.06 -24.38
N THR A 7 18.55 -51.98 -23.07
CA THR A 7 17.26 -51.58 -22.54
C THR A 7 17.07 -50.12 -22.94
N SER A 8 16.26 -49.88 -23.97
CA SER A 8 15.72 -48.56 -24.29
C SER A 8 14.94 -48.07 -23.07
N THR A 9 15.59 -47.33 -22.19
CA THR A 9 14.92 -46.49 -21.20
C THR A 9 14.18 -45.42 -22.01
N ASN A 10 12.87 -45.60 -22.21
CA ASN A 10 12.04 -44.54 -22.79
C ASN A 10 12.20 -43.30 -21.91
N ALA A 11 12.99 -42.33 -22.37
CA ALA A 11 13.21 -41.09 -21.66
C ALA A 11 11.87 -40.37 -21.53
N VAL A 12 11.40 -40.20 -20.29
CA VAL A 12 10.19 -39.45 -19.98
C VAL A 12 10.58 -37.98 -19.83
N TRP A 13 10.03 -37.11 -20.67
CA TRP A 13 10.27 -35.68 -20.62
C TRP A 13 9.13 -34.98 -19.86
N MET A 14 9.40 -33.80 -19.29
CA MET A 14 8.37 -33.02 -18.59
C MET A 14 7.17 -32.68 -19.49
N ARG A 15 7.41 -32.49 -20.80
CA ARG A 15 6.34 -32.29 -21.80
C ARG A 15 5.41 -33.49 -21.99
N ASP A 16 5.83 -34.67 -21.53
CA ASP A 16 5.06 -35.91 -21.62
C ASP A 16 4.22 -36.15 -20.34
N MET A 17 4.38 -35.30 -19.31
CA MET A 17 3.58 -35.35 -18.08
C MET A 17 2.16 -34.84 -18.32
N SER A 18 1.19 -35.36 -17.56
CA SER A 18 -0.17 -34.81 -17.56
C SER A 18 -0.18 -33.41 -16.93
N GLU A 19 -1.15 -32.59 -17.34
CA GLU A 19 -1.37 -31.27 -16.74
C GLU A 19 -1.56 -31.37 -15.21
N ASP A 20 -2.29 -32.37 -14.71
CA ASP A 20 -2.48 -32.59 -13.26
C ASP A 20 -1.16 -32.77 -12.49
N ILE A 21 -0.18 -33.45 -13.10
CA ILE A 21 1.14 -33.65 -12.50
C ILE A 21 1.91 -32.32 -12.52
N LEU A 22 1.87 -31.59 -13.64
CA LEU A 22 2.51 -30.29 -13.77
C LEU A 22 1.93 -29.27 -12.78
N GLU A 23 0.61 -29.26 -12.60
CA GLU A 23 -0.06 -28.43 -11.60
C GLU A 23 0.37 -28.80 -10.18
N ARG A 24 0.48 -30.09 -9.84
CA ARG A 24 0.95 -30.53 -8.52
C ARG A 24 2.40 -30.14 -8.25
N ILE A 25 3.29 -30.29 -9.25
CA ILE A 25 4.69 -29.86 -9.14
C ILE A 25 4.74 -28.35 -8.93
N ALA A 26 4.04 -27.60 -9.78
CA ALA A 26 4.01 -26.15 -9.73
C ALA A 26 3.36 -25.61 -8.44
N ALA A 27 2.39 -26.33 -7.89
CA ALA A 27 1.77 -26.04 -6.61
C ALA A 27 2.74 -26.15 -5.43
N SER A 28 4.00 -26.59 -5.62
CA SER A 28 5.04 -26.52 -4.58
C SER A 28 6.02 -25.34 -4.75
N LEU A 29 5.96 -24.63 -5.89
CA LEU A 29 6.95 -23.61 -6.24
C LEU A 29 6.63 -22.24 -5.63
N SER A 30 7.68 -21.49 -5.27
CA SER A 30 7.54 -20.07 -4.97
C SER A 30 7.05 -19.32 -6.22
N PRO A 31 6.38 -18.16 -6.07
CA PRO A 31 5.88 -17.40 -7.22
C PRO A 31 6.94 -17.06 -8.29
N PRO A 32 8.18 -16.63 -7.94
CA PRO A 32 9.25 -16.46 -8.93
C PRO A 32 9.58 -17.76 -9.67
N SER A 33 9.73 -18.87 -8.95
CA SER A 33 10.06 -20.17 -9.55
C SER A 33 8.96 -20.67 -10.48
N ALA A 34 7.70 -20.48 -10.08
CA ALA A 34 6.53 -20.79 -10.91
C ALA A 34 6.54 -19.95 -12.20
N PHE A 35 6.77 -18.64 -12.09
CA PHE A 35 6.84 -17.73 -13.23
C PHE A 35 7.96 -18.11 -14.21
N PHE A 36 9.18 -18.35 -13.72
CA PHE A 36 10.30 -18.74 -14.57
C PHE A 36 10.10 -20.12 -15.19
N LEU A 37 9.51 -21.08 -14.46
CA LEU A 37 9.14 -22.39 -15.02
C LEU A 37 8.19 -22.23 -16.21
N VAL A 38 7.08 -21.51 -16.04
CA VAL A 38 6.09 -21.37 -17.12
C VAL A 38 6.64 -20.57 -18.30
N SER A 39 7.65 -19.74 -18.07
CA SER A 39 8.35 -18.98 -19.12
C SER A 39 9.28 -19.83 -19.99
N THR A 40 9.64 -21.05 -19.56
CA THR A 40 10.55 -21.93 -20.32
C THR A 40 9.95 -22.51 -21.61
N SER A 41 8.61 -22.62 -21.69
CA SER A 41 7.96 -23.25 -22.85
C SER A 41 6.57 -22.70 -23.12
N LYS A 42 6.46 -21.92 -24.21
CA LYS A 42 5.18 -21.42 -24.72
C LYS A 42 4.21 -22.56 -25.06
N LYS A 43 4.70 -23.65 -25.64
CA LYS A 43 3.89 -24.78 -26.08
C LYS A 43 3.29 -25.57 -24.92
N LEU A 44 4.02 -25.68 -23.80
CA LEU A 44 3.57 -26.48 -22.66
C LEU A 44 2.60 -25.72 -21.77
N PHE A 45 2.90 -24.45 -21.48
CA PHE A 45 2.17 -23.71 -20.45
C PHE A 45 1.18 -22.66 -21.00
N TRP A 46 1.35 -22.23 -22.24
CA TRP A 46 0.60 -21.10 -22.80
C TRP A 46 -0.28 -21.49 -23.98
N SER A 47 -0.26 -22.75 -24.40
CA SER A 47 -1.19 -23.28 -25.39
C SER A 47 -2.59 -23.45 -24.78
N PRO A 48 -3.67 -23.20 -25.55
CA PRO A 48 -5.03 -23.52 -25.12
C PRO A 48 -5.15 -25.00 -24.76
N SER A 49 -5.92 -25.32 -23.71
CA SER A 49 -6.07 -26.72 -23.30
C SER A 49 -6.77 -27.53 -24.41
N PRO A 50 -6.21 -28.68 -24.80
CA PRO A 50 -6.85 -29.56 -25.79
C PRO A 50 -8.07 -30.32 -25.24
N LYS A 51 -8.34 -30.27 -23.92
CA LYS A 51 -9.38 -31.06 -23.23
C LYS A 51 -10.44 -30.18 -22.54
N GLY A 52 -11.15 -29.36 -23.33
CA GLY A 52 -12.32 -28.59 -22.89
C GLY A 52 -12.05 -27.09 -22.69
N PRO A 53 -13.08 -26.29 -22.34
CA PRO A 53 -12.96 -24.85 -22.25
C PRO A 53 -12.33 -24.47 -20.91
N ARG A 54 -11.02 -24.70 -20.74
CA ARG A 54 -10.32 -24.01 -19.65
C ARG A 54 -10.44 -22.51 -19.89
N GLU A 55 -10.83 -21.78 -18.85
CA GLU A 55 -10.96 -20.32 -18.89
C GLU A 55 -9.60 -19.66 -19.19
N HIS A 56 -8.49 -20.29 -18.75
CA HIS A 56 -7.11 -19.77 -18.90
C HIS A 56 -6.05 -20.84 -19.24
N PRO A 57 -4.91 -20.44 -19.85
CA PRO A 57 -3.76 -21.34 -20.05
C PRO A 57 -3.18 -21.87 -18.73
N LEU A 58 -2.60 -23.07 -18.76
CA LEU A 58 -2.01 -23.73 -17.59
C LEU A 58 -1.00 -22.85 -16.83
N GLY A 59 -0.16 -22.11 -17.54
CA GLY A 59 0.82 -21.21 -16.94
C GLY A 59 0.21 -20.10 -16.10
N VAL A 60 -0.98 -19.60 -16.50
CA VAL A 60 -1.72 -18.59 -15.71
C VAL A 60 -2.20 -19.23 -14.41
N THR A 61 -2.84 -20.40 -14.48
CA THR A 61 -3.31 -21.13 -13.30
C THR A 61 -2.19 -21.36 -12.31
N ILE A 62 -1.04 -21.86 -12.78
CA ILE A 62 0.14 -22.13 -11.97
C ILE A 62 0.62 -20.88 -11.21
N VAL A 63 0.83 -19.77 -11.92
CA VAL A 63 1.37 -18.55 -11.31
C VAL A 63 0.36 -17.92 -10.33
N GLN A 64 -0.93 -17.89 -10.70
CA GLN A 64 -1.99 -17.36 -9.85
C GLN A 64 -2.15 -18.18 -8.56
N SER A 65 -2.11 -19.51 -8.65
CA SER A 65 -2.15 -20.39 -7.48
C SER A 65 -0.94 -20.18 -6.56
N ALA A 66 0.26 -20.04 -7.13
CA ALA A 66 1.47 -19.78 -6.35
C ALA A 66 1.38 -18.44 -5.60
N LEU A 67 0.97 -17.37 -6.30
CA LEU A 67 0.79 -16.03 -5.72
C LEU A 67 -0.26 -16.00 -4.61
N ARG A 68 -1.43 -16.60 -4.83
CA ARG A 68 -2.51 -16.65 -3.84
C ARG A 68 -2.08 -17.36 -2.57
N ARG A 69 -1.45 -18.52 -2.70
CA ARG A 69 -0.91 -19.25 -1.55
C ARG A 69 0.13 -18.42 -0.81
N GLN A 70 1.03 -17.75 -1.53
CA GLN A 70 2.04 -16.92 -0.90
C GLN A 70 1.39 -15.75 -0.14
N LEU A 71 0.36 -15.12 -0.71
CA LEU A 71 -0.40 -14.07 -0.05
C LEU A 71 -1.05 -14.56 1.25
N GLU A 72 -1.63 -15.77 1.26
CA GLU A 72 -2.19 -16.37 2.47
C GLU A 72 -1.12 -16.59 3.56
N VAL A 73 0.07 -17.05 3.18
CA VAL A 73 1.21 -17.23 4.10
C VAL A 73 1.67 -15.89 4.68
N VAL A 74 1.88 -14.89 3.83
CA VAL A 74 2.37 -13.57 4.25
C VAL A 74 1.33 -12.84 5.10
N LEU A 75 0.07 -12.86 4.70
CA LEU A 75 -1.02 -12.26 5.49
C LEU A 75 -1.15 -12.92 6.86
N LYS A 76 -1.09 -14.25 6.92
CA LYS A 76 -1.10 -14.97 8.20
C LYS A 76 0.05 -14.52 9.09
N ALA A 77 1.27 -14.42 8.55
CA ALA A 77 2.40 -13.97 9.34
C ALA A 77 2.19 -12.56 9.90
N VAL A 78 1.76 -11.59 9.07
CA VAL A 78 1.54 -10.19 9.50
C VAL A 78 0.41 -10.06 10.53
N THR A 79 -0.70 -10.76 10.31
CA THR A 79 -1.85 -10.75 11.23
C THR A 79 -1.58 -11.51 12.54
N SER A 80 -0.59 -12.42 12.54
CA SER A 80 -0.16 -13.14 13.75
C SER A 80 0.97 -12.44 14.52
N ARG A 81 1.49 -11.31 14.01
CA ARG A 81 2.53 -10.53 14.72
C ARG A 81 1.94 -9.91 15.98
N GLY A 82 2.40 -10.34 17.15
CA GLY A 82 1.98 -9.79 18.45
C GLY A 82 0.90 -10.63 19.14
N ASP A 83 1.06 -10.83 20.45
CA ASP A 83 0.30 -11.77 21.29
C ASP A 83 -1.20 -11.46 21.43
N ILE A 84 -1.68 -10.41 20.78
CA ILE A 84 -2.96 -9.75 21.05
C ILE A 84 -3.82 -9.68 19.77
N ARG A 85 -3.33 -10.18 18.62
CA ARG A 85 -4.06 -10.08 17.35
C ARG A 85 -4.93 -11.30 17.08
N ARG A 86 -6.19 -11.06 16.67
CA ARG A 86 -7.03 -12.09 16.07
C ARG A 86 -6.55 -12.32 14.63
N PRO A 87 -6.07 -13.53 14.26
CA PRO A 87 -5.69 -13.79 12.88
C PRO A 87 -6.94 -13.82 12.00
N PHE A 88 -6.78 -13.38 10.76
CA PHE A 88 -7.80 -13.47 9.72
C PHE A 88 -7.16 -13.83 8.38
N THR A 89 -7.99 -14.30 7.46
CA THR A 89 -7.59 -14.83 6.17
C THR A 89 -7.89 -13.85 5.05
N VAL A 90 -7.38 -14.14 3.85
CA VAL A 90 -7.72 -13.37 2.65
C VAL A 90 -9.24 -13.39 2.42
N HIS A 91 -9.91 -14.51 2.66
CA HIS A 91 -11.36 -14.63 2.48
C HIS A 91 -12.14 -13.65 3.37
N ASP A 92 -11.64 -13.38 4.58
CA ASP A 92 -12.31 -12.49 5.53
C ASP A 92 -12.29 -11.02 5.07
N LEU A 93 -11.36 -10.64 4.18
CA LEU A 93 -11.19 -9.27 3.69
C LEU A 93 -12.08 -8.93 2.50
N PHE A 94 -12.47 -9.92 1.70
CA PHE A 94 -13.24 -9.70 0.47
C PHE A 94 -14.74 -9.96 0.71
N PRO A 95 -15.61 -8.96 0.49
CA PRO A 95 -17.05 -9.16 0.54
C PRO A 95 -17.48 -10.10 -0.59
N GLU A 96 -18.22 -11.17 -0.29
CA GLU A 96 -18.67 -12.16 -1.28
C GLU A 96 -19.46 -11.52 -2.44
N ASN A 97 -20.20 -10.46 -2.13
CA ASN A 97 -20.98 -9.67 -3.08
C ASN A 97 -20.16 -8.62 -3.87
N LEU A 98 -18.90 -8.39 -3.51
CA LEU A 98 -17.99 -7.45 -4.19
C LEU A 98 -16.82 -8.13 -4.91
N VAL A 99 -16.77 -9.48 -4.91
CA VAL A 99 -15.88 -10.21 -5.82
C VAL A 99 -16.39 -9.99 -7.24
N PRO A 100 -15.57 -9.46 -8.19
CA PRO A 100 -16.06 -9.06 -9.50
C PRO A 100 -16.78 -10.20 -10.24
N GLY A 101 -18.10 -10.11 -10.34
CA GLY A 101 -18.88 -10.76 -11.41
C GLY A 101 -19.05 -9.74 -12.53
N ASN A 102 -18.38 -9.95 -13.67
CA ASN A 102 -18.49 -9.34 -15.01
C ASN A 102 -18.88 -7.85 -15.22
N ASN A 103 -19.09 -7.04 -14.19
CA ASN A 103 -19.58 -5.67 -14.32
C ASN A 103 -18.52 -4.67 -13.88
N GLU A 104 -18.14 -3.81 -14.81
CA GLU A 104 -17.20 -2.69 -14.67
C GLU A 104 -17.71 -1.58 -13.73
N GLU A 105 -18.91 -1.72 -13.16
CA GLU A 105 -19.58 -0.73 -12.30
C GLU A 105 -19.71 -1.16 -10.80
N ASN A 106 -19.21 -2.34 -10.43
CA ASN A 106 -19.38 -2.87 -9.07
C ASN A 106 -18.39 -2.24 -8.08
N PRO A 107 -18.75 -2.09 -6.80
CA PRO A 107 -17.81 -1.65 -5.79
C PRO A 107 -16.59 -2.59 -5.72
N GLN A 108 -15.39 -2.03 -5.88
CA GLN A 108 -14.15 -2.81 -5.95
C GLN A 108 -13.28 -2.66 -4.71
N VAL A 109 -12.55 -3.73 -4.40
CA VAL A 109 -11.54 -3.82 -3.33
C VAL A 109 -10.30 -4.54 -3.85
N LEU A 110 -9.12 -4.09 -3.42
CA LEU A 110 -7.81 -4.66 -3.77
C LEU A 110 -6.96 -4.78 -2.51
N LEU A 111 -6.15 -5.83 -2.44
CA LEU A 111 -4.96 -5.87 -1.59
C LEU A 111 -3.74 -5.47 -2.43
N SER A 112 -2.91 -4.58 -1.90
CA SER A 112 -1.69 -4.13 -2.58
C SER A 112 -0.57 -3.87 -1.55
N GLY A 113 0.47 -3.14 -1.94
CA GLY A 113 1.53 -2.69 -1.04
C GLY A 113 2.43 -3.84 -0.56
N SER A 114 2.86 -3.77 0.71
CA SER A 114 3.94 -4.63 1.22
C SER A 114 3.62 -6.14 1.12
N LEU A 115 2.37 -6.54 1.33
CA LEU A 115 1.98 -7.96 1.24
C LEU A 115 2.01 -8.46 -0.20
N ALA A 116 1.52 -7.65 -1.13
CA ALA A 116 1.48 -8.04 -2.54
C ALA A 116 2.90 -8.17 -3.10
N VAL A 117 3.80 -7.25 -2.73
CA VAL A 117 5.21 -7.34 -3.13
C VAL A 117 5.89 -8.57 -2.53
N GLN A 118 5.75 -8.85 -1.24
CA GLN A 118 6.30 -10.08 -0.63
C GLN A 118 5.77 -11.34 -1.32
N SER A 119 4.49 -11.33 -1.72
CA SER A 119 3.89 -12.44 -2.46
C SER A 119 4.56 -12.64 -3.80
N VAL A 120 4.76 -11.57 -4.58
CA VAL A 120 5.46 -11.63 -5.87
C VAL A 120 6.89 -12.13 -5.73
N LEU A 121 7.59 -11.68 -4.70
CA LEU A 121 8.98 -12.07 -4.43
C LEU A 121 9.12 -13.48 -3.84
N GLY A 122 8.01 -14.12 -3.44
CA GLY A 122 8.05 -15.43 -2.79
C GLY A 122 8.73 -15.44 -1.43
N LEU A 123 8.66 -14.32 -0.70
CA LEU A 123 9.34 -14.14 0.59
C LEU A 123 8.51 -14.70 1.75
N SER A 124 9.19 -15.24 2.76
CA SER A 124 8.56 -15.64 4.01
C SER A 124 7.94 -14.41 4.69
N GLY A 125 6.76 -14.59 5.28
CA GLY A 125 6.15 -13.56 6.12
C GLY A 125 6.91 -13.28 7.43
N GLU A 126 7.94 -14.08 7.74
CA GLU A 126 8.85 -13.91 8.89
C GLU A 126 10.17 -13.23 8.52
N ASP A 127 10.34 -12.77 7.27
CA ASP A 127 11.55 -12.07 6.88
C ASP A 127 11.70 -10.76 7.69
N GLU A 128 12.80 -10.65 8.45
CA GLU A 128 13.12 -9.51 9.32
C GLU A 128 13.12 -8.18 8.58
N LYS A 129 13.51 -8.16 7.30
CA LYS A 129 13.47 -6.94 6.48
C LYS A 129 12.04 -6.43 6.26
N TRP A 130 11.06 -7.31 6.46
CA TRP A 130 9.63 -7.07 6.26
C TRP A 130 8.82 -7.13 7.57
N LYS A 131 9.47 -7.07 8.74
CA LYS A 131 8.80 -7.09 10.05
C LYS A 131 7.80 -5.95 10.28
N ASP A 132 8.01 -4.83 9.57
CA ASP A 132 7.13 -3.65 9.58
C ASP A 132 6.19 -3.62 8.37
N ALA A 133 5.90 -4.78 7.76
CA ALA A 133 4.86 -4.90 6.75
C ALA A 133 3.46 -4.82 7.37
N ASP A 134 2.62 -4.03 6.73
CA ASP A 134 1.23 -3.73 7.00
C ASP A 134 0.31 -4.29 5.91
N VAL A 135 -1.00 -4.25 6.16
CA VAL A 135 -2.05 -4.67 5.23
C VAL A 135 -2.66 -3.44 4.57
N ASP A 136 -2.32 -3.18 3.31
CA ASP A 136 -2.90 -2.09 2.53
C ASP A 136 -4.12 -2.59 1.72
N ILE A 137 -5.31 -2.07 2.03
CA ILE A 137 -6.56 -2.38 1.35
C ILE A 137 -7.02 -1.14 0.60
N PHE A 138 -7.14 -1.24 -0.73
CA PHE A 138 -7.61 -0.15 -1.59
C PHE A 138 -9.05 -0.42 -2.00
N CYS A 139 -9.94 0.56 -1.89
CA CYS A 139 -11.31 0.37 -2.32
C CYS A 139 -11.93 1.63 -2.93
N THR A 140 -12.90 1.40 -3.82
CA THR A 140 -13.78 2.46 -4.31
C THR A 140 -14.61 3.04 -3.16
N TRP A 141 -15.08 4.27 -3.32
CA TRP A 141 -15.94 4.94 -2.34
C TRP A 141 -17.17 4.11 -1.95
N LYS A 142 -17.80 3.46 -2.93
CA LYS A 142 -18.98 2.59 -2.74
C LYS A 142 -18.66 1.29 -1.99
N ALA A 143 -17.42 0.79 -2.08
CA ALA A 143 -17.02 -0.46 -1.44
C ALA A 143 -16.68 -0.28 0.04
N ALA A 144 -16.26 0.92 0.44
CA ALA A 144 -15.75 1.19 1.79
C ALA A 144 -16.68 0.71 2.92
N PRO A 145 -18.00 0.93 2.91
CA PRO A 145 -18.88 0.42 3.98
C PRO A 145 -18.87 -1.11 4.14
N PHE A 146 -18.78 -1.85 3.03
CA PHE A 146 -18.74 -3.32 3.04
C PHE A 146 -17.39 -3.86 3.50
N VAL A 147 -16.30 -3.21 3.09
CA VAL A 147 -14.96 -3.56 3.58
C VAL A 147 -14.88 -3.34 5.09
N ARG A 148 -15.40 -2.22 5.61
CA ARG A 148 -15.47 -1.94 7.05
C ARG A 148 -16.26 -3.01 7.80
N GLN A 149 -17.39 -3.45 7.25
CA GLN A 149 -18.16 -4.54 7.82
C GLN A 149 -17.30 -5.79 8.01
N ARG A 150 -16.57 -6.19 6.96
CA ARG A 150 -15.65 -7.33 7.02
C ARG A 150 -14.53 -7.14 8.05
N LEU A 151 -13.89 -5.97 8.07
CA LEU A 151 -12.80 -5.65 9.01
C LEU A 151 -13.28 -5.72 10.47
N MET A 152 -14.50 -5.25 10.76
CA MET A 152 -15.02 -5.23 12.13
C MET A 152 -15.60 -6.59 12.54
N GLU A 153 -16.45 -7.19 11.72
CA GLU A 153 -17.23 -8.38 12.08
C GLU A 153 -16.43 -9.68 11.93
N LEU A 154 -15.65 -9.81 10.85
CA LEU A 154 -14.88 -11.03 10.58
C LEU A 154 -13.46 -10.93 11.12
N CYS A 155 -12.81 -9.77 10.94
CA CYS A 155 -11.42 -9.58 11.34
C CYS A 155 -11.27 -9.09 12.80
N GLY A 156 -12.35 -8.64 13.45
CA GLY A 156 -12.31 -8.16 14.83
C GLY A 156 -11.49 -6.89 15.03
N LEU A 157 -11.42 -6.03 14.02
CA LEU A 157 -10.63 -4.80 14.02
C LEU A 157 -11.46 -3.59 14.47
N ILE A 158 -10.76 -2.63 15.07
CA ILE A 158 -11.30 -1.34 15.52
C ILE A 158 -10.65 -0.24 14.69
N CYS A 159 -11.46 0.69 14.18
CA CYS A 159 -10.94 1.88 13.49
C CYS A 159 -10.24 2.79 14.50
N SER A 160 -9.02 3.20 14.22
CA SER A 160 -8.19 4.00 15.11
C SER A 160 -7.96 5.44 14.64
N GLY A 161 -8.71 5.85 13.62
CA GLY A 161 -8.60 7.17 13.02
C GLY A 161 -8.28 7.11 11.54
N VAL A 162 -7.97 8.30 11.02
CA VAL A 162 -7.53 8.49 9.64
C VAL A 162 -6.06 8.83 9.70
N ASP A 163 -5.26 8.07 8.95
CA ASP A 163 -3.84 8.32 8.82
C ASP A 163 -3.55 8.86 7.42
N ASN A 164 -3.18 10.12 7.33
CA ASN A 164 -2.90 10.75 6.05
C ASN A 164 -1.49 10.39 5.54
N THR A 165 -1.03 9.14 5.67
CA THR A 165 0.29 8.73 5.20
C THR A 165 0.34 8.62 3.66
N TYR A 166 -0.75 8.22 3.02
CA TYR A 166 -0.92 8.31 1.56
C TYR A 166 -1.47 9.66 1.08
N ARG A 167 -2.20 10.38 1.95
CA ARG A 167 -2.53 11.79 1.72
C ARG A 167 -1.29 12.66 1.97
N GLN A 168 -1.26 13.83 1.34
CA GLN A 168 -0.17 14.79 1.52
C GLN A 168 -0.52 15.77 2.64
N ASP A 169 -1.07 15.29 3.76
CA ASP A 169 -1.61 16.16 4.81
C ASP A 169 -0.77 16.04 6.09
N SER A 170 0.30 16.83 6.18
CA SER A 170 0.75 17.34 7.47
C SER A 170 -0.30 18.34 7.96
N ARG A 171 -1.03 17.95 9.02
CA ARG A 171 -1.92 18.74 9.89
C ARG A 171 -2.76 19.83 9.23
N ASP A 172 -4.06 19.54 9.17
CA ASP A 172 -5.13 20.52 9.43
C ASP A 172 -5.14 21.79 8.57
N LEU A 173 -4.72 21.68 7.30
CA LEU A 173 -4.71 22.77 6.35
C LEU A 173 -5.25 22.38 5.00
N ASN A 174 -6.46 22.87 4.77
CA ASN A 174 -6.97 23.17 3.45
C ASN A 174 -5.99 24.11 2.75
N GLY A 175 -5.05 23.48 2.07
CA GLY A 175 -4.30 23.98 0.94
C GLY A 175 -4.20 22.81 -0.01
N GLU A 176 -5.37 22.28 -0.38
CA GLU A 176 -5.61 21.74 -1.70
C GLU A 176 -4.52 22.25 -2.68
N PHE A 177 -3.74 21.34 -3.28
CA PHE A 177 -3.63 21.48 -4.73
C PHE A 177 -5.03 21.13 -5.25
N GLU A 178 -5.98 22.04 -5.08
CA GLU A 178 -7.26 22.05 -5.77
C GLU A 178 -6.82 21.96 -7.23
N HIS A 179 -7.00 20.79 -7.83
CA HIS A 179 -6.52 20.44 -9.17
C HIS A 179 -5.05 19.99 -9.37
N SER A 180 -4.33 19.42 -8.38
CA SER A 180 -3.35 18.40 -8.80
C SER A 180 -4.18 17.21 -9.29
N ALA A 181 -4.15 16.97 -10.60
CA ALA A 181 -4.98 15.98 -11.26
C ALA A 181 -4.67 14.51 -10.87
N LEU A 182 -4.00 14.25 -9.73
CA LEU A 182 -3.32 12.97 -9.46
C LEU A 182 -3.74 12.21 -8.20
N SER A 183 -4.25 12.85 -7.13
CA SER A 183 -4.67 12.08 -5.95
C SER A 183 -6.15 11.72 -6.03
N VAL A 184 -6.42 10.55 -6.60
CA VAL A 184 -7.73 9.89 -6.58
C VAL A 184 -8.08 9.29 -5.20
N ILE A 185 -7.19 9.40 -4.21
CA ILE A 185 -7.40 8.96 -2.83
C ILE A 185 -8.14 10.03 -2.02
N HIS A 186 -9.30 9.69 -1.48
CA HIS A 186 -10.06 10.55 -0.60
C HIS A 186 -9.51 10.55 0.83
N HIS A 187 -9.23 9.39 1.43
CA HIS A 187 -8.68 9.29 2.79
C HIS A 187 -8.13 7.87 3.05
N VAL A 188 -7.39 7.70 4.15
CA VAL A 188 -6.90 6.40 4.60
C VAL A 188 -7.25 6.19 6.06
N GLU A 189 -8.00 5.13 6.34
CA GLU A 189 -8.38 4.75 7.69
C GLU A 189 -7.38 3.75 8.26
N SER A 190 -7.00 3.92 9.52
CA SER A 190 -6.12 3.00 10.22
C SER A 190 -6.92 2.07 11.11
N TYR A 191 -6.53 0.80 11.13
CA TYR A 191 -7.19 -0.25 11.89
C TYR A 191 -6.18 -1.02 12.73
N ASN A 192 -6.65 -1.41 13.92
CA ASN A 192 -5.89 -2.22 14.86
C ASN A 192 -6.78 -3.33 15.41
N SER A 193 -6.16 -4.41 15.91
CA SER A 193 -6.86 -5.47 16.61
C SER A 193 -7.35 -4.93 17.95
N ARG A 194 -8.52 -5.42 18.37
CA ARG A 194 -8.98 -5.23 19.74
C ARG A 194 -7.93 -5.79 20.72
N PRO A 195 -7.43 -4.99 21.68
CA PRO A 195 -6.53 -5.53 22.67
C PRO A 195 -7.22 -6.57 23.57
N THR A 196 -6.48 -7.58 24.03
CA THR A 196 -6.96 -8.69 24.86
C THR A 196 -6.47 -8.62 26.30
N LYS A 197 -5.57 -7.67 26.61
CA LYS A 197 -4.97 -7.44 27.94
C LYS A 197 -4.73 -5.95 28.14
N GLY A 198 -4.73 -5.50 29.38
CA GLY A 198 -4.54 -4.10 29.77
C GLY A 198 -5.85 -3.32 29.80
N ASN A 199 -5.75 -2.04 30.16
CA ASN A 199 -6.90 -1.15 30.34
C ASN A 199 -6.72 0.18 29.59
N THR A 200 -7.80 0.93 29.43
CA THR A 200 -7.87 2.21 28.71
C THR A 200 -7.05 3.35 29.33
N ASP A 201 -6.78 3.33 30.64
CA ASP A 201 -6.06 4.41 31.35
C ASP A 201 -4.55 4.46 31.06
N GLU A 202 -3.93 3.35 30.63
CA GLU A 202 -2.49 3.34 30.33
C GLU A 202 -2.12 4.17 29.08
N ALA A 203 -3.11 4.63 28.30
CA ALA A 203 -2.86 5.25 27.00
C ALA A 203 -3.73 6.49 26.65
N ALA A 204 -4.61 6.96 27.55
CA ALA A 204 -5.59 8.01 27.22
C ALA A 204 -5.40 9.31 28.03
N GLU A 205 -4.62 10.27 27.51
CA GLU A 205 -4.60 11.65 28.03
C GLU A 205 -5.89 12.44 27.72
N TYR A 206 -6.83 11.90 26.93
CA TYR A 206 -7.85 12.75 26.29
C TYR A 206 -9.31 12.30 26.36
N TYR A 207 -9.66 11.04 26.70
CA TYR A 207 -11.06 10.58 26.60
C TYR A 207 -11.46 9.39 27.50
N SER A 208 -11.42 9.50 28.84
CA SER A 208 -12.49 9.03 29.77
C SER A 208 -11.97 8.75 31.18
N ASP A 209 -12.73 9.14 32.22
CA ASP A 209 -12.56 8.70 33.62
C ASP A 209 -12.97 7.21 33.85
N LEU A 210 -12.87 6.36 32.82
CA LEU A 210 -13.34 4.98 32.86
C LEU A 210 -12.17 4.03 32.56
N ASP A 211 -11.70 3.36 33.61
CA ASP A 211 -10.74 2.27 33.55
C ASP A 211 -11.45 0.98 33.09
N LEU A 212 -11.48 0.75 31.77
CA LEU A 212 -12.11 -0.42 31.17
C LEU A 212 -11.05 -1.43 30.73
N GLU A 213 -11.23 -2.69 31.16
CA GLU A 213 -10.40 -3.80 30.68
C GLU A 213 -10.66 -4.05 29.19
N TYR A 214 -9.62 -4.09 28.36
CA TYR A 214 -9.78 -4.17 26.90
C TYR A 214 -10.55 -5.42 26.42
N ASN A 215 -10.48 -6.52 27.17
CA ASN A 215 -11.19 -7.77 26.85
C ASN A 215 -12.68 -7.76 27.25
N SER A 216 -13.16 -6.72 27.95
CA SER A 216 -14.53 -6.63 28.48
C SER A 216 -15.56 -6.23 27.42
N ASP A 217 -16.78 -6.77 27.51
CA ASP A 217 -17.87 -6.36 26.62
C ASP A 217 -18.22 -4.87 26.78
N GLU A 218 -17.99 -4.32 27.98
CA GLU A 218 -18.12 -2.90 28.30
C GLU A 218 -17.17 -2.04 27.45
N TYR A 219 -15.89 -2.42 27.32
CA TYR A 219 -14.94 -1.74 26.45
C TYR A 219 -15.43 -1.79 24.99
N TYR A 220 -15.85 -2.95 24.49
CA TYR A 220 -16.33 -3.05 23.12
C TYR A 220 -17.57 -2.17 22.89
N ALA A 221 -18.55 -2.20 23.79
CA ALA A 221 -19.71 -1.32 23.73
C ALA A 221 -19.32 0.17 23.75
N GLN A 222 -18.27 0.53 24.50
CA GLN A 222 -17.74 1.89 24.52
C GLN A 222 -17.12 2.30 23.17
N THR A 223 -16.40 1.40 22.49
CA THR A 223 -15.86 1.67 21.14
C THR A 223 -16.96 1.93 20.11
N ILE A 224 -18.13 1.28 20.26
CA ILE A 224 -19.28 1.54 19.39
C ILE A 224 -19.86 2.93 19.67
N LYS A 225 -19.95 3.34 20.94
CA LYS A 225 -20.40 4.70 21.31
C LYS A 225 -19.45 5.77 20.76
N TRP A 226 -18.14 5.53 20.84
CA TRP A 226 -17.15 6.43 20.24
C TRP A 226 -17.30 6.50 18.73
N GLY A 227 -17.49 5.36 18.05
CA GLY A 227 -17.69 5.36 16.60
C GLY A 227 -18.96 6.06 16.16
N ALA A 228 -20.07 5.92 16.90
CA ALA A 228 -21.29 6.68 16.63
C ALA A 228 -21.07 8.20 16.72
N LYS A 229 -20.27 8.68 17.69
CA LYS A 229 -19.89 10.09 17.78
C LYS A 229 -19.05 10.55 16.58
N VAL A 230 -18.12 9.72 16.12
CA VAL A 230 -17.28 10.01 14.95
C VAL A 230 -18.13 10.13 13.68
N LEU A 231 -19.09 9.23 13.47
CA LEU A 231 -19.94 9.25 12.27
C LEU A 231 -20.87 10.47 12.19
N ILE A 232 -21.28 11.03 13.34
CA ILE A 232 -22.13 12.23 13.40
C ILE A 232 -21.31 13.52 13.30
N SER A 233 -19.98 13.45 13.52
CA SER A 233 -19.13 14.63 13.43
C SER A 233 -19.04 15.15 11.99
N THR A 234 -19.58 16.34 11.73
CA THR A 234 -19.73 16.92 10.38
C THR A 234 -18.54 17.77 9.93
N GLY A 235 -17.43 17.76 10.67
CA GLY A 235 -16.22 18.50 10.30
C GLY A 235 -15.52 17.90 9.08
N GLN A 236 -14.94 18.76 8.23
CA GLN A 236 -13.97 18.33 7.19
C GLN A 236 -12.79 17.53 7.80
N ARG A 237 -12.52 17.70 9.11
CA ARG A 237 -11.46 17.04 9.88
C ARG A 237 -11.71 15.57 10.20
N HIS A 238 -12.96 15.11 10.14
CA HIS A 238 -13.32 13.74 10.50
C HIS A 238 -13.73 12.97 9.24
N MET A 239 -12.78 12.22 8.68
CA MET A 239 -13.04 11.38 7.50
C MET A 239 -13.33 9.92 7.86
N ALA A 240 -13.07 9.51 9.10
CA ALA A 240 -13.30 8.14 9.56
C ALA A 240 -14.78 7.76 9.36
N GLY A 241 -14.99 6.61 8.73
CA GLY A 241 -16.29 6.06 8.40
C GLY A 241 -16.93 6.63 7.14
N LYS A 242 -16.40 7.66 6.47
CA LYS A 242 -17.05 8.20 5.25
C LYS A 242 -16.96 7.21 4.07
N PRO A 243 -18.02 6.96 3.28
CA PRO A 243 -19.30 7.67 3.26
C PRO A 243 -20.37 7.32 4.30
N GLY A 244 -20.30 6.18 5.00
CA GLY A 244 -21.49 5.66 5.68
C GLY A 244 -21.25 4.66 6.81
N GLY A 245 -20.13 4.78 7.52
CA GLY A 245 -19.68 3.81 8.51
C GLY A 245 -19.51 2.42 7.90
N SER A 246 -19.83 1.40 8.71
CA SER A 246 -19.89 -0.01 8.31
C SER A 246 -21.28 -0.35 7.79
N ALA A 247 -21.35 -1.16 6.72
CA ALA A 247 -22.61 -1.66 6.17
C ALA A 247 -23.41 -2.53 7.16
N GLY A 248 -22.75 -3.13 8.17
CA GLY A 248 -23.40 -3.86 9.26
C GLY A 248 -24.04 -2.98 10.34
N GLY A 249 -23.98 -1.65 10.20
CA GLY A 249 -24.58 -0.69 11.12
C GLY A 249 -23.79 -0.42 12.41
N THR A 250 -22.73 -1.20 12.66
CA THR A 250 -21.85 -1.04 13.83
C THR A 250 -20.49 -0.51 13.40
N PHE A 251 -20.02 0.59 13.97
CA PHE A 251 -18.70 1.17 13.69
C PHE A 251 -17.89 1.27 14.99
N ALA A 252 -16.95 0.36 15.22
CA ALA A 252 -16.07 0.39 16.38
C ALA A 252 -14.91 1.38 16.15
N TYR A 253 -14.70 2.30 17.08
CA TYR A 253 -13.67 3.33 16.97
C TYR A 253 -12.91 3.53 18.29
N ASP A 254 -11.58 3.62 18.23
CA ASP A 254 -10.71 4.02 19.35
C ASP A 254 -9.41 4.64 18.84
N TRP A 255 -9.27 5.96 19.00
CA TRP A 255 -8.09 6.73 18.57
C TRP A 255 -6.79 6.31 19.26
N VAL A 256 -6.88 5.82 20.50
CA VAL A 256 -5.69 5.45 21.30
C VAL A 256 -4.92 4.30 20.65
N LEU A 257 -5.62 3.45 19.90
CA LEU A 257 -5.03 2.32 19.18
C LEU A 257 -4.18 2.74 17.96
N ARG A 258 -4.14 4.03 17.59
CA ARG A 258 -3.50 4.51 16.36
C ARG A 258 -2.04 4.09 16.24
N ARG A 259 -1.28 4.12 17.35
CA ARG A 259 0.17 3.77 17.36
C ARG A 259 0.45 2.31 16.99
N GLY A 260 -0.52 1.41 17.17
CA GLY A 260 -0.37 -0.02 16.86
C GLY A 260 -1.03 -0.47 15.55
N SER A 261 -1.53 0.48 14.75
CA SER A 261 -2.25 0.17 13.52
C SER A 261 -1.40 -0.64 12.55
N PHE A 262 -2.00 -1.65 11.93
CA PHE A 262 -1.32 -2.53 10.97
C PHE A 262 -2.15 -2.84 9.73
N VAL A 263 -3.40 -2.38 9.70
CA VAL A 263 -4.26 -2.45 8.52
C VAL A 263 -4.63 -1.02 8.13
N GLN A 264 -4.51 -0.70 6.85
CA GLN A 264 -4.89 0.59 6.28
C GLN A 264 -5.97 0.36 5.22
N LEU A 265 -7.08 1.10 5.31
CA LEU A 265 -8.13 1.13 4.31
C LEU A 265 -8.05 2.44 3.53
N ILE A 266 -7.54 2.36 2.31
CA ILE A 266 -7.37 3.47 1.37
C ILE A 266 -8.64 3.60 0.54
N VAL A 267 -9.36 4.71 0.72
CA VAL A 267 -10.64 4.96 0.07
C VAL A 267 -10.49 5.99 -1.04
N GLY A 268 -10.93 5.65 -2.24
CA GLY A 268 -10.97 6.57 -3.39
C GLY A 268 -12.05 7.65 -3.27
N PHE A 269 -11.94 8.71 -4.08
CA PHE A 269 -13.02 9.68 -4.25
C PHE A 269 -14.29 9.05 -4.86
N HIS A 270 -15.40 9.78 -4.78
CA HIS A 270 -16.74 9.31 -5.17
C HIS A 270 -16.88 8.99 -6.66
N ASP A 271 -16.04 9.60 -7.49
CA ASP A 271 -15.92 9.43 -8.93
C ASP A 271 -14.97 8.28 -9.33
N VAL A 272 -14.18 7.75 -8.38
CA VAL A 272 -13.31 6.60 -8.60
C VAL A 272 -14.14 5.32 -8.63
N ILE A 273 -14.35 4.81 -9.84
CA ILE A 273 -15.09 3.57 -10.10
C ILE A 273 -14.17 2.34 -10.17
N ASP A 274 -12.88 2.54 -10.44
CA ASP A 274 -11.88 1.48 -10.49
C ASP A 274 -10.84 1.65 -9.38
N ALA A 275 -10.79 0.68 -8.46
CA ALA A 275 -9.85 0.74 -7.33
C ALA A 275 -8.37 0.70 -7.79
N ARG A 276 -8.09 0.25 -9.02
CA ARG A 276 -6.73 0.23 -9.58
C ARG A 276 -6.19 1.63 -9.83
N GLU A 277 -7.05 2.62 -10.06
CA GLU A 277 -6.63 4.02 -10.20
C GLU A 277 -5.91 4.51 -8.94
N LEU A 278 -6.29 4.01 -7.76
CA LEU A 278 -5.64 4.36 -6.49
C LEU A 278 -4.17 3.91 -6.45
N LEU A 279 -3.81 2.87 -7.22
CA LEU A 279 -2.44 2.36 -7.30
C LEU A 279 -1.53 3.26 -8.16
N GLU A 280 -2.09 4.16 -8.97
CA GLU A 280 -1.30 5.15 -9.71
C GLU A 280 -0.62 6.17 -8.80
N SER A 281 -1.02 6.21 -7.52
CA SER A 281 -0.34 6.94 -6.47
C SER A 281 1.00 6.31 -6.03
N PHE A 282 1.32 5.07 -6.41
CA PHE A 282 2.63 4.45 -6.16
C PHE A 282 3.72 4.94 -7.11
N ASP A 283 4.96 5.04 -6.63
CA ASP A 283 6.13 5.48 -7.42
C ASP A 283 6.98 4.34 -7.96
N LEU A 284 6.90 3.16 -7.36
CA LEU A 284 7.60 1.97 -7.82
C LEU A 284 6.61 1.07 -8.55
N GLU A 285 6.99 0.57 -9.72
CA GLU A 285 6.13 -0.33 -10.50
C GLU A 285 5.70 -1.56 -9.70
N ILE A 286 6.61 -2.18 -8.95
CA ILE A 286 6.30 -3.38 -8.17
C ILE A 286 5.21 -3.15 -7.12
N CYS A 287 5.09 -1.93 -6.58
CA CYS A 287 4.07 -1.57 -5.60
C CYS A 287 2.65 -1.53 -6.16
N LYS A 288 2.49 -1.53 -7.50
CA LYS A 288 1.16 -1.67 -8.13
C LYS A 288 0.71 -3.13 -8.26
N SER A 289 1.53 -4.08 -7.80
CA SER A 289 1.12 -5.49 -7.69
C SER A 289 -0.09 -5.59 -6.76
N SER A 290 -1.16 -6.24 -7.20
CA SER A 290 -2.42 -6.22 -6.47
C SER A 290 -3.22 -7.51 -6.63
N PHE A 291 -4.11 -7.77 -5.67
CA PHE A 291 -5.04 -8.91 -5.67
C PHE A 291 -6.46 -8.42 -5.42
N ASP A 292 -7.41 -8.80 -6.29
CA ASP A 292 -8.81 -8.33 -6.22
C ASP A 292 -9.78 -9.33 -5.58
N GLY A 293 -9.26 -10.35 -4.89
CA GLY A 293 -10.06 -11.45 -4.35
C GLY A 293 -10.11 -12.67 -5.27
N ARG A 294 -9.84 -12.50 -6.58
CA ARG A 294 -9.83 -13.58 -7.57
C ARG A 294 -8.52 -13.68 -8.35
N VAL A 295 -7.99 -12.55 -8.82
CA VAL A 295 -6.85 -12.47 -9.71
C VAL A 295 -5.77 -11.55 -9.14
N PHE A 296 -4.54 -12.03 -9.21
CA PHE A 296 -3.33 -11.26 -8.92
C PHE A 296 -2.83 -10.57 -10.19
N ARG A 297 -2.57 -9.27 -10.12
CA ARG A 297 -1.96 -8.47 -11.18
C ARG A 297 -0.55 -8.09 -10.76
N VAL A 298 0.42 -8.36 -11.62
CA VAL A 298 1.84 -8.05 -11.38
C VAL A 298 2.33 -7.18 -12.54
N PRO A 299 2.61 -5.88 -12.31
CA PRO A 299 3.27 -5.02 -13.27
C PRO A 299 4.67 -5.52 -13.59
N SER A 300 5.10 -5.37 -14.85
CA SER A 300 6.41 -5.82 -15.34
C SER A 300 6.84 -7.20 -14.77
N PRO A 301 6.11 -8.30 -15.07
CA PRO A 301 6.33 -9.59 -14.40
C PRO A 301 7.79 -10.06 -14.43
N GLY A 302 8.48 -9.88 -15.56
CA GLY A 302 9.89 -10.26 -15.70
C GLY A 302 10.81 -9.60 -14.68
N ASN A 303 10.62 -8.30 -14.43
CA ASN A 303 11.41 -7.56 -13.44
C ASN A 303 10.93 -7.87 -12.03
N SER A 304 9.61 -7.81 -11.79
CA SER A 304 9.03 -7.97 -10.45
C SER A 304 9.33 -9.35 -9.85
N PHE A 305 9.20 -10.43 -10.63
CA PHE A 305 9.57 -11.78 -10.16
C PHE A 305 11.09 -11.98 -10.03
N ALA A 306 11.91 -11.17 -10.71
CA ALA A 306 13.36 -11.16 -10.53
C ALA A 306 13.81 -10.34 -9.30
N GLY A 307 12.89 -9.67 -8.59
CA GLY A 307 13.23 -8.79 -7.49
C GLY A 307 13.69 -7.40 -7.91
N HIS A 308 13.31 -6.97 -9.11
CA HIS A 308 13.63 -5.66 -9.67
C HIS A 308 12.38 -4.77 -9.76
N THR A 309 12.57 -3.46 -9.68
CA THR A 309 11.52 -2.46 -9.95
C THR A 309 12.14 -1.19 -10.53
N ALA A 310 11.37 -0.49 -11.36
CA ALA A 310 11.70 0.87 -11.79
C ALA A 310 10.87 1.91 -11.01
N VAL A 311 11.40 3.13 -10.92
CA VAL A 311 10.64 4.32 -10.53
C VAL A 311 9.85 4.80 -11.75
N ILE A 312 8.59 5.20 -11.57
CA ILE A 312 7.77 5.74 -12.67
C ILE A 312 8.48 6.96 -13.29
N PRO A 313 8.61 7.06 -14.64
CA PRO A 313 9.45 8.07 -15.29
C PRO A 313 9.23 9.52 -14.86
N VAL A 314 7.97 9.96 -14.69
CA VAL A 314 7.67 11.34 -14.27
C VAL A 314 8.15 11.65 -12.85
N ARG A 315 8.12 10.64 -11.96
CA ARG A 315 8.58 10.77 -10.57
C ARG A 315 10.10 10.63 -10.49
N HIS A 316 10.68 9.75 -11.30
CA HIS A 316 12.13 9.66 -11.47
C HIS A 316 12.71 11.03 -11.84
N ASN A 317 12.16 11.68 -12.87
CA ASN A 317 12.60 13.01 -13.31
C ASN A 317 12.46 14.09 -12.23
N LEU A 318 11.37 14.06 -11.46
CA LEU A 318 11.15 14.98 -10.34
C LEU A 318 12.23 14.80 -9.25
N ILE A 319 12.49 13.57 -8.83
CA ILE A 319 13.47 13.26 -7.80
C ILE A 319 14.88 13.60 -8.28
N ASP A 320 15.23 13.24 -9.52
CA ASP A 320 16.55 13.52 -10.09
C ASP A 320 16.82 15.03 -10.16
N ASP A 321 15.82 15.81 -10.54
CA ASP A 321 15.91 17.27 -10.54
C ASP A 321 16.02 17.87 -9.14
N PHE A 322 15.27 17.34 -8.18
CA PHE A 322 15.40 17.69 -6.78
C PHE A 322 16.82 17.40 -6.27
N MET A 323 17.34 16.19 -6.50
CA MET A 323 18.66 15.77 -6.02
C MET A 323 19.79 16.61 -6.62
N ARG A 324 19.75 16.93 -7.92
CA ARG A 324 20.71 17.86 -8.54
C ARG A 324 20.73 19.22 -7.82
N ASN A 325 19.56 19.74 -7.47
CA ASN A 325 19.44 21.01 -6.76
C ASN A 325 19.89 20.89 -5.29
N VAL A 326 19.60 19.79 -4.60
CA VAL A 326 20.13 19.51 -3.25
C VAL A 326 21.66 19.53 -3.25
N THR A 327 22.31 18.81 -4.17
CA THR A 327 23.77 18.80 -4.27
C THR A 327 24.35 20.20 -4.49
N LYS A 328 23.67 21.04 -5.26
CA LYS A 328 24.13 22.39 -5.60
C LYS A 328 23.91 23.42 -4.49
N PHE A 329 22.74 23.40 -3.86
CA PHE A 329 22.29 24.49 -2.98
C PHE A 329 22.23 24.11 -1.51
N ALA A 330 22.18 22.82 -1.19
CA ALA A 330 21.95 22.33 0.15
C ALA A 330 22.66 20.99 0.47
N PRO A 331 23.96 20.83 0.15
CA PRO A 331 24.65 19.54 0.29
C PRO A 331 24.86 19.07 1.73
N LYS A 332 24.61 19.93 2.72
CA LYS A 332 24.82 19.68 4.16
C LYS A 332 23.57 19.89 5.01
N VAL A 333 22.39 19.94 4.39
CA VAL A 333 21.15 20.11 5.14
C VAL A 333 20.81 18.78 5.81
N GLU A 334 20.90 18.75 7.14
CA GLU A 334 20.55 17.60 7.98
C GLU A 334 19.12 17.71 8.52
N TYR A 335 18.57 18.93 8.54
CA TYR A 335 17.30 19.25 9.18
C TYR A 335 16.52 20.32 8.40
N VAL A 336 15.20 20.17 8.32
CA VAL A 336 14.32 21.11 7.63
C VAL A 336 13.22 21.59 8.56
N ASP A 337 13.10 22.90 8.70
CA ASP A 337 11.97 23.56 9.34
C ASP A 337 11.25 24.48 8.35
N PHE A 338 10.26 25.21 8.86
CA PHE A 338 9.48 26.19 8.13
C PHE A 338 10.33 27.27 7.44
N TYR A 339 11.53 27.59 7.95
CA TYR A 339 12.38 28.70 7.49
C TYR A 339 13.61 28.25 6.69
N ASN A 340 13.66 26.99 6.23
CA ASN A 340 14.84 26.49 5.54
C ASN A 340 15.03 27.14 4.15
N GLU A 341 15.79 28.24 4.12
CA GLU A 341 16.11 29.00 2.89
C GLU A 341 16.81 28.14 1.85
N ALA A 342 17.68 27.22 2.29
CA ALA A 342 18.42 26.34 1.40
C ALA A 342 17.47 25.39 0.65
N MET A 343 16.51 24.77 1.34
CA MET A 343 15.50 23.91 0.72
C MET A 343 14.48 24.69 -0.10
N SER A 344 14.10 25.90 0.33
CA SER A 344 13.25 26.79 -0.46
C SER A 344 13.93 27.12 -1.80
N LYS A 345 15.25 27.37 -1.77
CA LYS A 345 16.07 27.57 -2.96
C LYS A 345 16.16 26.30 -3.82
N VAL A 346 16.27 25.11 -3.22
CA VAL A 346 16.22 23.83 -3.95
C VAL A 346 14.92 23.72 -4.74
N LEU A 347 13.77 23.84 -4.08
CA LEU A 347 12.46 23.71 -4.73
C LEU A 347 12.21 24.79 -5.79
N GLY A 348 12.65 26.03 -5.51
CA GLY A 348 12.51 27.17 -6.43
C GLY A 348 13.38 27.10 -7.68
N ASN A 349 14.44 26.27 -7.67
CA ASN A 349 15.32 26.05 -8.82
C ASN A 349 15.01 24.74 -9.58
N MET A 350 13.99 23.98 -9.19
CA MET A 350 13.52 22.83 -9.96
C MET A 350 12.84 23.27 -11.26
N ASN A 351 13.00 22.46 -12.31
CA ASN A 351 12.47 22.74 -13.63
C ASN A 351 10.93 22.71 -13.64
N LYS A 352 10.34 23.61 -14.44
CA LYS A 352 8.90 23.66 -14.65
C LYS A 352 8.33 22.34 -15.21
N SER A 353 9.09 21.66 -16.07
CA SER A 353 8.69 20.37 -16.64
C SER A 353 8.64 19.24 -15.60
N SER A 354 9.51 19.28 -14.59
CA SER A 354 9.53 18.29 -13.50
C SER A 354 8.24 18.39 -12.67
N TRP A 355 7.83 19.61 -12.29
CA TRP A 355 6.57 19.85 -11.60
C TRP A 355 5.35 19.52 -12.46
N ALA A 356 5.35 19.94 -13.73
CA ALA A 356 4.24 19.66 -14.64
C ALA A 356 4.03 18.16 -14.88
N GLY A 357 5.10 17.36 -14.89
CA GLY A 357 5.03 15.90 -15.03
C GLY A 357 4.28 15.20 -13.89
N VAL A 358 4.18 15.84 -12.72
CA VAL A 358 3.38 15.39 -11.58
C VAL A 358 2.14 16.26 -11.36
N GLY A 359 1.66 16.94 -12.39
CA GLY A 359 0.42 17.75 -12.32
C GLY A 359 0.50 18.93 -11.34
N ALA A 360 1.71 19.37 -10.97
CA ALA A 360 1.93 20.48 -10.05
C ALA A 360 2.47 21.71 -10.78
N THR A 361 2.17 22.90 -10.25
CA THR A 361 2.81 24.14 -10.69
C THR A 361 4.21 24.26 -10.09
N PRO A 362 5.14 25.04 -10.67
CA PRO A 362 6.44 25.29 -10.04
C PRO A 362 6.31 25.95 -8.68
N TYR A 363 7.16 25.55 -7.72
CA TYR A 363 7.29 26.28 -6.45
C TYR A 363 7.73 27.72 -6.74
N LYS A 364 7.00 28.68 -6.19
CA LYS A 364 7.37 30.10 -6.27
C LYS A 364 7.60 30.59 -4.86
N ASP A 365 8.82 31.02 -4.59
CA ASP A 365 9.06 31.84 -3.41
C ASP A 365 8.48 33.23 -3.66
N THR A 366 7.19 33.42 -3.38
CA THR A 366 6.53 34.72 -3.50
C THR A 366 6.94 35.58 -2.31
N GLY A 367 8.20 36.03 -2.32
CA GLY A 367 8.76 36.92 -1.33
C GLY A 367 7.95 38.20 -1.22
N LYS A 368 7.22 38.35 -0.12
CA LYS A 368 7.08 39.61 0.57
C LYS A 368 7.35 39.35 2.05
N GLU A 369 8.23 40.15 2.62
CA GLU A 369 8.33 40.38 4.06
C GLU A 369 6.97 40.89 4.53
N ALA A 370 6.05 39.98 4.79
CA ALA A 370 4.81 40.31 5.46
C ALA A 370 5.02 40.07 6.96
N ASP A 371 4.36 40.88 7.77
CA ASP A 371 4.37 40.78 9.22
C ASP A 371 3.97 39.36 9.66
N LEU A 372 4.64 38.81 10.69
CA LEU A 372 4.54 37.41 11.18
C LEU A 372 3.12 36.94 11.54
N MET A 373 2.14 37.85 11.52
CA MET A 373 0.73 37.64 11.85
C MET A 373 -0.23 37.72 10.65
N SER A 374 0.29 37.80 9.41
CA SER A 374 -0.53 37.91 8.21
C SER A 374 -0.84 36.54 7.58
N PHE A 375 -2.10 36.30 7.20
CA PHE A 375 -2.56 35.10 6.49
C PHE A 375 -1.68 34.62 5.30
N PRO A 376 -1.00 35.47 4.50
CA PRO A 376 -0.19 35.02 3.34
C PRO A 376 1.09 34.24 3.69
N ILE A 377 1.60 34.41 4.91
CA ILE A 377 2.75 33.65 5.44
C ILE A 377 2.40 32.16 5.52
N TYR A 378 1.16 31.90 5.95
CA TYR A 378 0.63 30.57 6.16
C TYR A 378 0.66 29.72 4.88
N ASP A 379 0.16 30.28 3.77
CA ASP A 379 0.08 29.58 2.48
C ASP A 379 1.47 29.21 1.92
N LYS A 380 2.48 30.06 2.15
CA LYS A 380 3.87 29.79 1.73
C LYS A 380 4.45 28.57 2.45
N TYR A 381 4.26 28.48 3.76
CA TYR A 381 4.78 27.37 4.55
C TYR A 381 4.09 26.06 4.19
N VAL A 382 2.78 26.10 3.96
CA VAL A 382 2.01 24.95 3.53
C VAL A 382 2.49 24.47 2.16
N ASP A 383 2.66 25.35 1.17
CA ASP A 383 3.12 24.94 -0.17
C ASP A 383 4.55 24.35 -0.12
N PHE A 384 5.45 24.97 0.63
CA PHE A 384 6.80 24.43 0.86
C PHE A 384 6.74 23.03 1.49
N GLN A 385 6.02 22.90 2.60
CA GLN A 385 5.92 21.67 3.38
C GLN A 385 5.30 20.55 2.54
N CYS A 386 4.17 20.79 1.87
CA CYS A 386 3.51 19.79 1.02
C CYS A 386 4.44 19.28 -0.08
N ARG A 387 5.17 20.16 -0.76
CA ARG A 387 6.11 19.80 -1.83
C ARG A 387 7.32 19.03 -1.31
N TYR A 388 7.92 19.48 -0.22
CA TYR A 388 9.06 18.82 0.40
C TYR A 388 8.68 17.43 0.92
N ILE A 389 7.57 17.34 1.66
CA ILE A 389 7.04 16.06 2.15
C ILE A 389 6.70 15.12 0.99
N PHE A 390 6.11 15.63 -0.10
CA PHE A 390 5.82 14.82 -1.27
C PHE A 390 7.09 14.18 -1.84
N ILE A 391 8.11 14.96 -2.18
CA ILE A 391 9.35 14.43 -2.77
C ILE A 391 10.08 13.49 -1.81
N THR A 392 10.21 13.87 -0.54
CA THR A 392 10.89 13.05 0.46
C THR A 392 10.19 11.72 0.71
N LYS A 393 8.85 11.66 0.65
CA LYS A 393 8.10 10.39 0.72
C LYS A 393 8.44 9.45 -0.43
N LEU A 394 8.60 9.97 -1.66
CA LEU A 394 9.01 9.15 -2.81
C LEU A 394 10.40 8.54 -2.57
N ILE A 395 11.36 9.35 -2.12
CA ILE A 395 12.72 8.88 -1.83
C ILE A 395 12.71 7.86 -0.67
N LYS A 396 11.99 8.15 0.42
CA LYS A 396 11.86 7.22 1.56
C LYS A 396 11.26 5.87 1.13
N ARG A 397 10.26 5.87 0.24
CA ARG A 397 9.67 4.62 -0.27
C ARG A 397 10.67 3.83 -1.12
N MET A 398 11.39 4.50 -2.01
CA MET A 398 12.45 3.88 -2.80
C MET A 398 13.53 3.24 -1.91
N LYS A 399 14.01 3.97 -0.89
CA LYS A 399 14.98 3.45 0.10
C LYS A 399 14.42 2.26 0.88
N LYS A 400 13.18 2.35 1.37
CA LYS A 400 12.49 1.26 2.08
C LYS A 400 12.51 -0.05 1.29
N TYR A 401 12.23 -0.01 -0.02
CA TYR A 401 12.24 -1.22 -0.84
C TYR A 401 13.66 -1.70 -1.19
N ALA A 402 14.62 -0.79 -1.39
CA ALA A 402 16.03 -1.13 -1.56
C ALA A 402 16.60 -1.86 -0.33
N GLU A 403 16.34 -1.34 0.87
CA GLU A 403 16.74 -1.95 2.15
C GLU A 403 16.10 -3.33 2.36
N ARG A 404 14.87 -3.50 1.84
CA ARG A 404 14.15 -4.78 1.79
C ARG A 404 14.69 -5.78 0.76
N GLY A 405 15.73 -5.41 0.01
CA GLY A 405 16.40 -6.28 -0.96
C GLY A 405 15.79 -6.25 -2.37
N VAL A 406 14.88 -5.32 -2.67
CA VAL A 406 14.40 -5.08 -4.03
C VAL A 406 15.41 -4.20 -4.76
N LYS A 407 15.86 -4.65 -5.93
CA LYS A 407 16.76 -3.84 -6.77
C LYS A 407 15.98 -2.74 -7.47
N ILE A 408 16.37 -1.49 -7.23
CA ILE A 408 15.85 -0.34 -7.98
C ILE A 408 16.66 -0.20 -9.27
N ASP A 409 16.01 -0.38 -10.40
CA ASP A 409 16.62 -0.16 -11.72
C ASP A 409 16.68 1.36 -11.98
N ASP A 410 17.86 1.84 -12.40
CA ASP A 410 18.13 3.25 -12.71
C ASP A 410 17.61 4.21 -11.61
N PRO A 411 18.11 4.15 -10.37
CA PRO A 411 17.66 5.05 -9.32
C PRO A 411 18.16 6.48 -9.61
N PRO A 412 17.36 7.53 -9.27
CA PRO A 412 17.80 8.92 -9.38
C PRO A 412 19.14 9.14 -8.65
N HIS A 413 20.04 9.90 -9.28
CA HIS A 413 21.41 10.01 -8.79
C HIS A 413 21.48 10.56 -7.35
N GLY A 414 22.14 9.82 -6.46
CA GLY A 414 22.32 10.19 -5.05
C GLY A 414 21.08 10.00 -4.16
N ALA A 415 19.92 9.62 -4.71
CA ALA A 415 18.69 9.53 -3.92
C ALA A 415 18.68 8.36 -2.92
N LEU A 416 19.31 7.23 -3.23
CA LEU A 416 19.41 6.08 -2.31
C LEU A 416 20.34 6.38 -1.11
N ASP A 417 21.41 7.14 -1.34
CA ASP A 417 22.41 7.48 -0.33
C ASP A 417 22.04 8.73 0.47
N TRP A 418 21.06 9.50 0.00
CA TRP A 418 20.68 10.75 0.66
C TRP A 418 20.09 10.49 2.05
N VAL A 419 20.69 11.09 3.06
CA VAL A 419 20.14 11.17 4.41
C VAL A 419 19.01 12.19 4.37
N VAL A 420 17.78 11.69 4.27
CA VAL A 420 16.59 12.54 4.13
C VAL A 420 16.47 13.41 5.37
N ALA A 421 16.68 14.71 5.22
CA ALA A 421 16.56 15.65 6.32
C ALA A 421 15.13 15.63 6.87
N GLU A 422 14.99 15.36 8.16
CA GLU A 422 13.69 15.27 8.80
C GLU A 422 13.03 16.65 8.83
N TYR A 423 11.74 16.67 8.52
CA TYR A 423 10.92 17.87 8.66
C TYR A 423 10.36 17.87 10.07
N ASP A 424 10.79 18.82 10.90
CA ASP A 424 10.23 18.93 12.25
C ASP A 424 8.94 19.73 12.22
N ILE A 425 7.95 19.20 12.92
CA ILE A 425 6.65 19.85 13.13
C ILE A 425 6.59 20.44 14.55
N CYS A 426 7.70 20.44 15.29
CA CYS A 426 7.85 21.09 16.59
C CYS A 426 8.15 22.58 16.42
N CYS A 427 7.10 23.34 16.11
CA CYS A 427 6.84 24.68 16.65
C CYS A 427 5.33 24.83 16.80
#